data_AF-A0A7K4YJ59-F1
#
_entry.id   AF-A0A7K4YJ59-F1
#
_cell.length_a   1.000
_cell.length_b   1.000
_cell.length_c   1.000
_cell.angle_alpha   90.00
_cell.angle_beta   90.00
_cell.angle_gamma   90.00
#
_symmetry.space_group_name_H-M   'P 1'
#
loop_
_entity.id
_entity.type
_entity.pdbx_description
1 polymer ?
#
loop_
_entity_poly.entity_id
_entity_poly.type
_entity_poly.pdbx_seq_one_letter_code
_entity_poly.pdbx_strand_id
1 'polypeptide(L)'
;SRMDLQEPQQLGMFAESELMSVGMDTFIHRIDSTEVIYQPRRKRAKLIGKYLMGDLLGEGSYGKVKEMLDSETLCRRAVKILKKKKLRRIPNGEANVKKEIQLLRRLRHKNVIQLVDVLYNEEKQKIYPLFIPPYCVCGMQEMLDSVPEKRFPVFQAHGYFCQLIDGLEYLHSQGIVHKDIKPGNLLLTTNGTLKISDLGVAEALHPFAEDDTCRTSQGSPAFQPPEIANGLDTFSGFKVDIWSAGVTLYNITTGLYPFEGDNIYKLFENIGKGDYTIPEDCGPPLSDLLRGMLEYDPAKRFSIQQIRQHNWFRKKHAQAEALVPIPPSPETKDRWRSMTAVPYLEDLHGYNEEEDDDLYDVEDDIIYTQDFTVPGRRGRCWGG
;
A
#
# COMPACT_ATOMS: atom_id res chain seq x y z
N SER A 1 36.68 -63.15 6.67
CA SER A 1 37.76 -62.64 5.81
C SER A 1 37.28 -61.37 5.15
N ARG A 2 37.78 -60.21 5.60
CA ARG A 2 39.01 -59.53 5.14
C ARG A 2 38.78 -58.83 3.80
N MET A 3 38.93 -57.50 3.86
CA MET A 3 39.23 -56.61 2.73
C MET A 3 40.35 -57.18 1.88
N ASP A 4 40.35 -56.89 0.59
CA ASP A 4 41.57 -56.49 -0.13
C ASP A 4 41.21 -55.59 -1.31
N LEU A 5 41.84 -54.41 -1.29
CA LEU A 5 41.91 -53.39 -2.32
C LEU A 5 42.87 -53.86 -3.42
N GLN A 6 42.58 -53.53 -4.69
CA GLN A 6 43.63 -53.37 -5.69
C GLN A 6 43.25 -52.30 -6.73
N GLU A 7 44.15 -51.32 -6.85
CA GLU A 7 44.13 -50.15 -7.74
C GLU A 7 44.16 -50.53 -9.23
N PRO A 8 43.82 -49.56 -10.10
CA PRO A 8 44.62 -49.36 -11.30
C PRO A 8 45.15 -47.93 -11.45
N GLN A 9 46.47 -47.85 -11.34
CA GLN A 9 47.42 -47.20 -12.25
C GLN A 9 47.37 -45.66 -12.44
N GLN A 10 48.44 -45.06 -11.91
CA GLN A 10 48.95 -43.72 -12.18
C GLN A 10 49.04 -43.40 -13.68
N LEU A 11 48.47 -42.27 -14.08
CA LEU A 11 48.90 -41.56 -15.29
C LEU A 11 49.53 -40.22 -14.88
N GLY A 12 50.86 -40.17 -15.03
CA GLY A 12 51.71 -38.99 -15.21
C GLY A 12 51.36 -37.70 -14.46
N MET A 13 52.03 -37.48 -13.33
CA MET A 13 52.42 -36.13 -12.91
C MET A 13 53.23 -35.49 -14.05
N PHE A 14 52.65 -34.53 -14.76
CA PHE A 14 53.45 -33.59 -15.54
C PHE A 14 54.23 -32.71 -14.56
N ALA A 15 55.54 -32.61 -14.75
CA ALA A 15 56.38 -31.70 -13.99
C ALA A 15 55.98 -30.25 -14.32
N GLU A 16 55.93 -29.38 -13.30
CA GLU A 16 55.60 -27.94 -13.40
C GLU A 16 56.42 -27.18 -14.45
N SER A 17 57.51 -27.77 -14.97
CA SER A 17 58.33 -27.19 -16.03
C SER A 17 57.69 -27.22 -17.43
N GLU A 18 56.68 -28.04 -17.69
CA GLU A 18 56.07 -28.14 -19.03
C GLU A 18 54.86 -27.21 -19.25
N LEU A 19 54.29 -26.63 -18.18
CA LEU A 19 53.16 -25.69 -18.28
C LEU A 19 53.58 -24.23 -18.55
N MET A 20 54.89 -23.95 -18.64
CA MET A 20 55.43 -22.60 -18.89
C MET A 20 55.57 -22.27 -20.38
N SER A 21 55.19 -23.17 -21.30
CA SER A 21 55.30 -22.93 -22.75
C SER A 21 54.01 -22.46 -23.43
N VAL A 22 52.90 -22.39 -22.71
CA VAL A 22 51.62 -21.89 -23.24
C VAL A 22 51.18 -20.72 -22.37
N GLY A 23 51.54 -19.50 -22.78
CA GLY A 23 51.34 -18.26 -22.02
C GLY A 23 49.88 -17.97 -21.69
N MET A 24 49.40 -18.54 -20.59
CA MET A 24 48.14 -18.22 -19.93
C MET A 24 48.43 -17.95 -18.45
N ASP A 25 48.78 -16.70 -18.16
CA ASP A 25 48.80 -16.18 -16.80
C ASP A 25 47.37 -16.23 -16.22
N THR A 26 47.04 -17.32 -15.54
CA THR A 26 45.85 -17.41 -14.69
C THR A 26 46.26 -17.23 -13.23
N PHE A 27 46.81 -16.04 -12.93
CA PHE A 27 46.93 -15.59 -11.55
C PHE A 27 45.53 -15.26 -11.01
N ILE A 28 44.89 -16.25 -10.36
CA ILE A 28 43.75 -15.99 -9.50
C ILE A 28 44.30 -15.30 -8.24
N HIS A 29 44.29 -13.96 -8.24
CA HIS A 29 44.53 -13.19 -7.02
C HIS A 29 43.45 -13.53 -6.00
N ARG A 30 43.83 -14.20 -4.91
CA ARG A 30 43.01 -14.25 -3.70
C ARG A 30 43.03 -12.86 -3.08
N ILE A 31 42.01 -12.07 -3.41
CA ILE A 31 41.71 -10.79 -2.75
C ILE A 31 41.22 -11.14 -1.34
N ASP A 32 41.87 -10.60 -0.31
CA ASP A 32 41.42 -10.76 1.07
C ASP A 32 40.07 -10.06 1.22
N SER A 33 39.14 -10.60 2.01
CA SER A 33 37.76 -10.06 2.09
C SER A 33 37.71 -8.61 2.63
N THR A 34 38.81 -8.16 3.23
CA THR A 34 39.06 -6.80 3.71
C THR A 34 39.42 -5.80 2.59
N GLU A 35 39.82 -6.28 1.41
CA GLU A 35 40.19 -5.46 0.24
C GLU A 35 39.03 -5.27 -0.75
N VAL A 36 37.92 -5.98 -0.56
CA VAL A 36 36.68 -5.74 -1.32
C VAL A 36 36.02 -4.49 -0.75
N ILE A 37 36.39 -3.32 -1.28
CA ILE A 37 35.63 -2.09 -1.08
C ILE A 37 34.26 -2.31 -1.74
N TYR A 38 33.25 -2.61 -0.94
CA TYR A 38 31.85 -2.55 -1.35
C TYR A 38 31.52 -1.08 -1.62
N GLN A 39 31.89 -0.58 -2.80
CA GLN A 39 31.35 0.69 -3.27
C GLN A 39 29.84 0.46 -3.48
N PRO A 40 28.96 1.20 -2.79
CA PRO A 40 27.54 1.13 -3.08
C PRO A 40 27.36 1.43 -4.57
N ARG A 41 26.68 0.55 -5.32
CA ARG A 41 26.37 0.84 -6.74
C ARG A 41 25.68 2.20 -6.81
N ARG A 42 26.25 3.15 -7.55
CA ARG A 42 25.67 4.49 -7.76
C ARG A 42 24.21 4.33 -8.20
N LYS A 43 23.30 4.99 -7.49
CA LYS A 43 21.86 4.99 -7.80
C LYS A 43 21.63 5.96 -8.97
N ARG A 44 21.52 5.42 -10.18
CA ARG A 44 21.28 6.22 -11.38
C ARG A 44 19.93 6.94 -11.34
N ALA A 45 19.95 8.24 -11.60
CA ALA A 45 18.79 9.09 -11.74
C ALA A 45 17.90 8.59 -12.88
N LYS A 46 16.59 8.57 -12.63
CA LYS A 46 15.62 8.27 -13.68
C LYS A 46 14.50 9.29 -13.65
N LEU A 47 14.31 9.97 -14.78
CA LEU A 47 13.21 10.89 -15.00
C LEU A 47 12.06 10.18 -15.74
N ILE A 48 10.83 10.50 -15.34
CA ILE A 48 9.61 10.18 -16.08
C ILE A 48 8.88 11.50 -16.27
N GLY A 49 9.06 12.12 -17.44
CA GLY A 49 8.71 13.53 -17.66
C GLY A 49 9.40 14.43 -16.65
N LYS A 50 8.66 15.32 -15.99
CA LYS A 50 9.19 16.23 -14.96
C LYS A 50 9.42 15.60 -13.58
N TYR A 51 9.36 14.29 -13.46
CA TYR A 51 9.39 13.64 -12.16
C TYR A 51 10.61 12.73 -12.00
N LEU A 52 11.40 12.97 -10.96
CA LEU A 52 12.55 12.16 -10.58
C LEU A 52 12.09 10.96 -9.74
N MET A 53 12.47 9.76 -10.16
CA MET A 53 12.14 8.51 -9.48
C MET A 53 13.05 8.25 -8.29
N GLY A 54 12.44 7.93 -7.14
CA GLY A 54 13.14 7.49 -5.93
C GLY A 54 13.06 5.98 -5.68
N ASP A 55 13.20 5.62 -4.41
CA ASP A 55 13.21 4.24 -3.93
C ASP A 55 11.80 3.61 -3.92
N LEU A 56 11.77 2.30 -3.69
CA LEU A 56 10.54 1.53 -3.53
C LEU A 56 9.92 1.85 -2.16
N LEU A 57 8.62 2.13 -2.14
CA LEU A 57 7.84 2.35 -0.92
C LEU A 57 7.04 1.10 -0.55
N GLY A 58 6.62 0.33 -1.55
CA GLY A 58 5.87 -0.90 -1.33
C GLY A 58 5.56 -1.63 -2.62
N GLU A 59 5.13 -2.88 -2.50
CA GLU A 59 4.70 -3.71 -3.62
C GLU A 59 3.32 -4.30 -3.31
N GLY A 60 2.37 -4.06 -4.21
CA GLY A 60 1.01 -4.57 -4.11
C GLY A 60 0.66 -5.52 -5.26
N SER A 61 -0.55 -6.06 -5.21
CA SER A 61 -1.07 -7.04 -6.19
C SER A 61 -0.97 -6.53 -7.63
N TYR A 62 -1.29 -5.25 -7.85
CA TYR A 62 -1.34 -4.64 -9.18
C TYR A 62 -0.01 -4.03 -9.65
N GLY A 63 0.93 -3.74 -8.75
CA GLY A 63 2.16 -3.03 -9.12
C GLY A 63 3.02 -2.59 -7.95
N LYS A 64 4.07 -1.85 -8.27
CA LYS A 64 5.05 -1.31 -7.30
C LYS A 64 4.76 0.16 -7.03
N VAL A 65 4.88 0.59 -5.78
CA VAL A 65 4.75 2.00 -5.40
C VAL A 65 6.14 2.53 -5.11
N LYS A 66 6.53 3.62 -5.78
CA LYS A 66 7.82 4.28 -5.58
C LYS A 66 7.64 5.71 -5.11
N GLU A 67 8.66 6.24 -4.44
CA GLU A 67 8.78 7.67 -4.23
C GLU A 67 9.09 8.37 -5.54
N MET A 68 8.64 9.61 -5.65
CA MET A 68 8.86 10.46 -6.80
C MET A 68 8.99 11.91 -6.34
N LEU A 69 9.90 12.68 -6.94
CA LEU A 69 10.09 14.10 -6.68
C LEU A 69 9.70 14.90 -7.92
N ASP A 70 8.84 15.88 -7.75
CA ASP A 70 8.48 16.84 -8.80
C ASP A 70 9.64 17.81 -9.02
N SER A 71 10.23 17.86 -10.22
CA SER A 71 11.41 18.69 -10.47
C SER A 71 11.11 20.19 -10.47
N GLU A 72 9.86 20.59 -10.69
CA GLU A 72 9.45 22.00 -10.72
C GLU A 72 9.10 22.52 -9.33
N THR A 73 8.36 21.72 -8.56
CA THR A 73 7.83 22.14 -7.25
C THR A 73 8.59 21.57 -6.06
N LEU A 74 9.53 20.64 -6.31
CA LEU A 74 10.25 19.86 -5.30
C LEU A 74 9.32 19.13 -4.31
N CYS A 75 8.07 18.90 -4.72
CA CYS A 75 7.09 18.20 -3.91
C CYS A 75 7.35 16.69 -3.97
N ARG A 76 7.50 16.07 -2.80
CA ARG A 76 7.58 14.60 -2.64
C ARG A 76 6.21 13.97 -2.93
N ARG A 77 6.18 12.99 -3.82
CA ARG A 77 4.99 12.30 -4.32
C ARG A 77 5.20 10.78 -4.26
N ALA A 78 4.11 10.04 -4.43
CA ALA A 78 4.16 8.59 -4.62
C ALA A 78 3.59 8.24 -5.99
N VAL A 79 4.20 7.27 -6.67
CA VAL A 79 3.76 6.78 -7.97
C VAL A 79 3.51 5.28 -7.91
N LYS A 80 2.32 4.85 -8.30
CA LYS A 80 1.98 3.43 -8.50
C LYS A 80 2.39 3.06 -9.92
N ILE A 81 3.21 2.04 -10.09
CA ILE A 81 3.72 1.59 -11.39
C ILE A 81 2.96 0.33 -11.78
N LEU A 82 2.04 0.48 -12.73
CA LEU A 82 1.18 -0.59 -13.23
C LEU A 82 1.66 -1.04 -14.60
N LYS A 83 1.87 -2.35 -14.79
CA LYS A 83 2.24 -2.93 -16.09
C LYS A 83 0.97 -3.46 -16.77
N LYS A 84 0.63 -2.97 -17.97
CA LYS A 84 -0.56 -3.45 -18.73
C LYS A 84 -0.52 -4.97 -18.95
N LYS A 85 0.66 -5.53 -19.24
CA LYS A 85 0.86 -7.00 -19.34
C LYS A 85 0.47 -7.75 -18.06
N LYS A 86 0.71 -7.19 -16.87
CA LYS A 86 0.31 -7.79 -15.58
C LYS A 86 -1.20 -7.66 -15.39
N LEU A 87 -1.77 -6.51 -15.73
CA LEU A 87 -3.21 -6.26 -15.65
C LEU A 87 -4.04 -7.17 -16.55
N ARG A 88 -3.56 -7.51 -17.75
CA ARG A 88 -4.24 -8.45 -18.66
C ARG A 88 -4.33 -9.89 -18.13
N ARG A 89 -3.44 -10.28 -17.21
CA ARG A 89 -3.49 -11.59 -16.56
C ARG A 89 -4.53 -11.64 -15.42
N ILE A 90 -4.94 -10.48 -14.93
CA ILE A 90 -5.92 -10.35 -13.86
C ILE A 90 -7.30 -10.18 -14.51
N PRO A 91 -8.31 -10.98 -14.16
CA PRO A 91 -9.67 -10.80 -14.65
C PRO A 91 -10.14 -9.36 -14.42
N ASN A 92 -10.56 -8.68 -15.48
CA ASN A 92 -10.98 -7.26 -15.46
C ASN A 92 -9.94 -6.27 -14.92
N GLY A 93 -8.66 -6.62 -14.85
CA GLY A 93 -7.63 -5.79 -14.22
C GLY A 93 -7.50 -4.38 -14.83
N GLU A 94 -7.50 -4.26 -16.16
CA GLU A 94 -7.46 -2.94 -16.82
C GLU A 94 -8.73 -2.11 -16.57
N ALA A 95 -9.90 -2.75 -16.49
CA ALA A 95 -11.17 -2.08 -16.22
C ALA A 95 -11.24 -1.60 -14.77
N ASN A 96 -10.76 -2.41 -13.82
CA ASN A 96 -10.71 -2.05 -12.40
C ASN A 96 -9.78 -0.85 -12.15
N VAL A 97 -8.60 -0.83 -12.78
CA VAL A 97 -7.68 0.33 -12.70
C VAL A 97 -8.30 1.59 -13.28
N LYS A 98 -9.00 1.50 -14.43
CA LYS A 98 -9.70 2.65 -15.01
C LYS A 98 -10.81 3.17 -14.09
N LYS A 99 -11.59 2.29 -13.47
CA LYS A 99 -12.61 2.65 -12.48
C LYS A 99 -11.99 3.31 -11.25
N GLU A 100 -10.93 2.73 -10.70
CA GLU A 100 -10.18 3.29 -9.55
C GLU A 100 -9.72 4.73 -9.84
N ILE A 101 -9.10 4.96 -11.00
CA ILE A 101 -8.65 6.29 -11.44
C ILE A 101 -9.83 7.27 -11.54
N GLN A 102 -10.95 6.85 -12.14
CA GLN A 102 -12.14 7.70 -12.28
C GLN A 102 -12.73 8.10 -10.92
N LEU A 103 -12.77 7.17 -9.96
CA LEU A 103 -13.22 7.45 -8.60
C LEU A 103 -12.26 8.43 -7.92
N LEU A 104 -10.97 8.15 -7.92
CA LEU A 104 -9.98 8.98 -7.24
C LEU A 104 -9.94 10.42 -7.76
N ARG A 105 -10.18 10.65 -9.05
CA ARG A 105 -10.21 12.01 -9.65
C ARG A 105 -11.28 12.92 -9.06
N ARG A 106 -12.40 12.37 -8.61
CA ARG A 106 -13.50 13.16 -8.02
C ARG A 106 -13.43 13.26 -6.49
N LEU A 107 -12.51 12.54 -5.85
CA LEU A 107 -12.41 12.48 -4.39
C LEU A 107 -11.39 13.48 -3.86
N ARG A 108 -11.84 14.30 -2.91
CA ARG A 108 -10.98 15.27 -2.23
C ARG A 108 -11.38 15.36 -0.76
N HIS A 109 -10.63 14.65 0.07
CA HIS A 109 -10.85 14.65 1.52
C HIS A 109 -9.54 14.51 2.29
N LYS A 110 -9.47 15.10 3.48
CA LYS A 110 -8.27 15.05 4.34
C LYS A 110 -7.86 13.62 4.69
N ASN A 111 -8.81 12.67 4.77
CA ASN A 111 -8.57 11.27 5.11
C ASN A 111 -8.72 10.28 3.94
N VAL A 112 -8.72 10.74 2.70
CA VAL A 112 -8.72 9.87 1.50
C VAL A 112 -7.48 10.20 0.67
N ILE A 113 -6.85 9.19 0.07
CA ILE A 113 -5.70 9.39 -0.82
C ILE A 113 -6.11 10.18 -2.06
N GLN A 114 -5.32 11.17 -2.45
CA GLN A 114 -5.63 12.04 -3.58
C GLN A 114 -4.79 11.66 -4.80
N LEU A 115 -5.45 11.37 -5.92
CA LEU A 115 -4.79 11.24 -7.21
C LEU A 115 -4.53 12.63 -7.81
N VAL A 116 -3.31 12.84 -8.32
CA VAL A 116 -2.88 14.08 -8.96
C VAL A 116 -3.10 13.99 -10.45
N ASP A 117 -2.52 12.94 -11.02
CA ASP A 117 -2.26 12.84 -12.43
C ASP A 117 -2.05 11.36 -12.77
N VAL A 118 -2.11 11.04 -14.06
CA VAL A 118 -1.83 9.71 -14.57
C VAL A 118 -0.97 9.84 -15.82
N LEU A 119 0.26 9.33 -15.75
CA LEU A 119 1.18 9.30 -16.89
C LEU A 119 1.06 7.95 -17.60
N TYR A 120 1.16 7.97 -18.93
CA TYR A 120 1.09 6.79 -19.76
C TYR A 120 2.37 6.65 -20.58
N ASN A 121 2.93 5.44 -20.59
CA ASN A 121 4.02 5.07 -21.49
C ASN A 121 3.56 3.84 -22.29
N GLU A 122 3.15 4.08 -23.54
CA GLU A 122 2.62 3.03 -24.40
C GLU A 122 3.69 2.04 -24.85
N GLU A 123 4.91 2.50 -25.13
CA GLU A 123 6.01 1.63 -25.57
C GLU A 123 6.34 0.57 -24.52
N LYS A 124 6.50 1.00 -23.27
CA LYS A 124 6.80 0.13 -22.13
C LYS A 124 5.53 -0.51 -21.54
N GLN A 125 4.35 -0.20 -22.09
CA GLN A 125 3.05 -0.71 -21.66
C GLN A 125 2.83 -0.48 -20.14
N LYS A 126 3.09 0.74 -19.68
CA LYS A 126 2.98 1.13 -18.26
C LYS A 126 2.01 2.28 -18.06
N ILE A 127 1.32 2.24 -16.93
CA ILE A 127 0.47 3.32 -16.41
C ILE A 127 1.05 3.74 -15.07
N TYR A 128 1.19 5.04 -14.87
CA TYR A 128 1.75 5.63 -13.66
C TYR A 128 0.71 6.57 -13.03
N PRO A 129 -0.21 6.08 -12.19
CA PRO A 129 -1.03 6.96 -11.37
C PRO A 129 -0.16 7.62 -10.30
N LEU A 130 -0.16 8.96 -10.29
CA LEU A 130 0.58 9.80 -9.35
C LEU A 130 -0.35 10.24 -8.23
N PHE A 131 0.12 10.15 -6.99
CA PHE A 131 -0.62 10.49 -5.79
C PHE A 131 0.03 11.68 -5.07
N ILE A 132 -0.80 12.62 -4.61
CA ILE A 132 -0.36 13.87 -3.97
C ILE A 132 0.03 13.58 -2.52
N PRO A 133 1.00 14.34 -1.98
CA PRO A 133 1.29 14.38 -0.57
C PRO A 133 0.11 14.82 0.33
N PRO A 134 0.18 14.57 1.64
CA PRO A 134 1.41 14.31 2.36
C PRO A 134 1.88 12.90 2.06
N TYR A 135 3.14 12.78 1.64
CA TYR A 135 3.83 11.51 1.42
C TYR A 135 3.46 10.58 2.57
N CYS A 136 2.83 9.46 2.24
CA CYS A 136 2.48 8.47 3.24
C CYS A 136 3.75 7.72 3.58
N VAL A 137 4.23 7.95 4.80
CA VAL A 137 5.50 7.43 5.29
C VAL A 137 5.44 5.95 5.59
N CYS A 138 4.28 5.45 5.97
CA CYS A 138 4.12 4.12 6.54
C CYS A 138 2.66 3.65 6.41
N GLY A 139 2.46 2.35 6.19
CA GLY A 139 1.15 1.73 6.34
C GLY A 139 0.86 1.44 7.81
N MET A 140 -0.40 1.52 8.23
CA MET A 140 -0.77 1.22 9.61
C MET A 140 -0.40 -0.22 10.01
N GLN A 141 -0.53 -1.18 9.09
CA GLN A 141 -0.10 -2.56 9.31
C GLN A 141 1.40 -2.66 9.65
N GLU A 142 2.26 -1.92 8.94
CA GLU A 142 3.71 -1.89 9.20
C GLU A 142 4.01 -1.31 10.60
N MET A 143 3.24 -0.31 11.05
CA MET A 143 3.37 0.20 12.42
C MET A 143 2.96 -0.83 13.47
N LEU A 144 1.87 -1.57 13.25
CA LEU A 144 1.44 -2.64 14.16
C LEU A 144 2.50 -3.75 14.22
N ASP A 145 3.01 -4.19 13.07
CA ASP A 145 4.02 -5.25 13.01
C ASP A 145 5.38 -4.83 13.60
N SER A 146 5.62 -3.52 13.77
CA SER A 146 6.85 -3.00 14.38
C SER A 146 6.92 -3.15 15.90
N VAL A 147 5.78 -3.41 16.56
CA VAL A 147 5.70 -3.56 18.02
C VAL A 147 5.30 -4.99 18.41
N PRO A 148 5.85 -5.53 19.52
CA PRO A 148 5.56 -6.90 19.93
C PRO A 148 4.07 -7.18 20.18
N GLU A 149 3.34 -6.23 20.77
CA GLU A 149 1.91 -6.41 21.08
C GLU A 149 1.00 -6.25 19.85
N LYS A 150 1.52 -5.81 18.71
CA LYS A 150 0.77 -5.55 17.48
C LYS A 150 -0.49 -4.69 17.66
N ARG A 151 -0.47 -3.77 18.62
CA ARG A 151 -1.57 -2.87 18.95
C ARG A 151 -1.06 -1.46 19.22
N PHE A 152 -1.96 -0.49 19.12
CA PHE A 152 -1.71 0.87 19.57
C PHE A 152 -2.30 1.09 20.97
N PRO A 153 -1.72 2.02 21.74
CA PRO A 153 -2.40 2.63 22.87
C PRO A 153 -3.77 3.17 22.49
N VAL A 154 -4.72 3.12 23.42
CA VAL A 154 -6.13 3.51 23.19
C VAL A 154 -6.25 4.93 22.63
N PHE A 155 -5.47 5.90 23.14
CA PHE A 155 -5.53 7.28 22.66
C PHE A 155 -5.07 7.43 21.20
N GLN A 156 -4.06 6.65 20.78
CA GLN A 156 -3.52 6.68 19.42
C GLN A 156 -4.47 5.95 18.46
N ALA A 157 -4.97 4.77 18.87
CA ALA A 157 -6.00 4.04 18.13
C ALA A 157 -7.26 4.89 17.92
N HIS A 158 -7.74 5.58 18.96
CA HIS A 158 -8.88 6.50 18.89
C HIS A 158 -8.63 7.63 17.90
N GLY A 159 -7.47 8.29 17.95
CA GLY A 159 -7.12 9.37 17.03
C GLY A 159 -7.12 8.94 15.56
N TYR A 160 -6.65 7.73 15.25
CA TYR A 160 -6.72 7.17 13.90
C TYR A 160 -8.13 6.73 13.53
N PHE A 161 -8.88 6.14 14.46
CA PHE A 161 -10.24 5.69 14.22
C PHE A 161 -11.19 6.85 13.93
N CYS A 162 -11.07 7.99 14.63
CA CYS A 162 -11.82 9.19 14.30
C CYS A 162 -11.57 9.67 12.87
N GLN A 163 -10.31 9.63 12.43
CA GLN A 163 -9.93 9.99 11.05
C GLN A 163 -10.45 8.98 10.02
N LEU A 164 -10.48 7.69 10.35
CA LEU A 164 -11.08 6.65 9.51
C LEU A 164 -12.58 6.91 9.32
N ILE A 165 -13.31 7.19 10.39
CA ILE A 165 -14.74 7.49 10.34
C ILE A 165 -15.02 8.77 9.56
N ASP A 166 -14.23 9.84 9.74
CA ASP A 166 -14.33 11.05 8.90
C ASP A 166 -14.13 10.73 7.40
N GLY A 167 -13.18 9.85 7.08
CA GLY A 167 -12.93 9.40 5.70
C GLY A 167 -14.07 8.56 5.11
N LEU A 168 -14.61 7.62 5.88
CA LEU A 168 -15.73 6.77 5.48
C LEU A 168 -17.01 7.58 5.30
N GLU A 169 -17.30 8.51 6.21
CA GLU A 169 -18.45 9.43 6.09
C GLU A 169 -18.41 10.21 4.78
N TYR A 170 -17.23 10.71 4.42
CA TYR A 170 -17.02 11.37 3.13
C TYR A 170 -17.26 10.41 1.95
N LEU A 171 -16.67 9.21 1.95
CA LEU A 171 -16.84 8.24 0.86
C LEU A 171 -18.31 7.85 0.68
N HIS A 172 -19.01 7.56 1.78
CA HIS A 172 -20.43 7.21 1.78
C HIS A 172 -21.29 8.37 1.27
N SER A 173 -20.97 9.61 1.63
CA SER A 173 -21.65 10.81 1.09
C SER A 173 -21.49 10.99 -0.42
N GLN A 174 -20.42 10.43 -1.01
CA GLN A 174 -20.17 10.44 -2.45
C GLN A 174 -20.73 9.19 -3.15
N GLY A 175 -21.49 8.36 -2.42
CA GLY A 175 -22.03 7.09 -2.92
C GLY A 175 -20.93 6.08 -3.24
N ILE A 176 -19.84 6.05 -2.46
CA ILE A 176 -18.74 5.10 -2.65
C ILE A 176 -18.63 4.19 -1.44
N VAL A 177 -18.66 2.89 -1.69
CA VAL A 177 -18.43 1.82 -0.72
C VAL A 177 -17.03 1.27 -0.94
N HIS A 178 -16.19 1.26 0.10
CA HIS A 178 -14.78 0.91 -0.03
C HIS A 178 -14.53 -0.60 -0.17
N LYS A 179 -15.22 -1.42 0.63
CA LYS A 179 -15.18 -2.90 0.69
C LYS A 179 -13.89 -3.56 1.15
N ASP A 180 -12.76 -2.86 1.18
CA ASP A 180 -11.48 -3.40 1.67
C ASP A 180 -10.84 -2.54 2.76
N ILE A 181 -11.61 -2.15 3.78
CA ILE A 181 -11.06 -1.42 4.94
C ILE A 181 -10.31 -2.40 5.85
N LYS A 182 -9.01 -2.15 6.02
CA LYS A 182 -8.09 -2.92 6.88
C LYS A 182 -6.85 -2.09 7.18
N PRO A 183 -6.07 -2.38 8.25
CA PRO A 183 -4.84 -1.64 8.56
C PRO A 183 -3.86 -1.55 7.38
N GLY A 184 -3.79 -2.57 6.52
CA GLY A 184 -2.93 -2.57 5.33
C GLY A 184 -3.28 -1.51 4.28
N ASN A 185 -4.54 -1.05 4.23
CA ASN A 185 -5.01 -0.03 3.29
C ASN A 185 -5.14 1.36 3.94
N LEU A 186 -4.78 1.50 5.22
CA LEU A 186 -4.76 2.76 5.95
C LEU A 186 -3.33 3.28 6.02
N LEU A 187 -3.06 4.33 5.27
CA LEU A 187 -1.73 4.93 5.19
C LEU A 187 -1.61 6.10 6.16
N LEU A 188 -0.40 6.36 6.64
CA LEU A 188 -0.11 7.44 7.56
C LEU A 188 0.92 8.39 6.97
N THR A 189 0.67 9.68 7.16
CA THR A 189 1.55 10.78 6.77
C THR A 189 2.56 11.09 7.87
N THR A 190 3.60 11.88 7.57
CA THR A 190 4.57 12.38 8.57
C THR A 190 3.90 13.06 9.77
N ASN A 191 2.74 13.68 9.57
CA ASN A 191 2.04 14.48 10.57
C ASN A 191 0.95 13.67 11.31
N GLY A 192 0.92 12.34 11.16
CA GLY A 192 -0.09 11.48 11.79
C GLY A 192 -1.50 11.59 11.18
N THR A 193 -1.63 12.21 10.00
CA THR A 193 -2.88 12.18 9.23
C THR A 193 -3.04 10.82 8.56
N LEU A 194 -4.18 10.18 8.77
CA LEU A 194 -4.57 8.91 8.16
C LEU A 194 -5.17 9.15 6.78
N LYS A 195 -4.82 8.31 5.81
CA LYS A 195 -5.31 8.31 4.43
C LYS A 195 -5.83 6.92 4.08
N ILE A 196 -7.12 6.82 3.79
CA ILE A 196 -7.73 5.62 3.19
C ILE A 196 -7.21 5.50 1.76
N SER A 197 -6.71 4.31 1.41
CA SER A 197 -6.11 4.00 0.12
C SER A 197 -6.66 2.70 -0.47
N ASP A 198 -6.28 2.42 -1.71
CA ASP A 198 -6.67 1.23 -2.48
C ASP A 198 -8.19 1.06 -2.71
N LEU A 199 -8.73 1.90 -3.60
CA LEU A 199 -10.11 1.79 -4.07
C LEU A 199 -10.28 0.78 -5.23
N GLY A 200 -9.35 -0.17 -5.38
CA GLY A 200 -9.34 -1.12 -6.51
C GLY A 200 -10.56 -2.04 -6.58
N VAL A 201 -11.23 -2.27 -5.44
CA VAL A 201 -12.48 -3.06 -5.32
C VAL A 201 -13.67 -2.22 -4.84
N ALA A 202 -13.51 -0.90 -4.77
CA ALA A 202 -14.57 -0.01 -4.33
C ALA A 202 -15.73 0.00 -5.34
N GLU A 203 -16.94 0.13 -4.83
CA GLU A 203 -18.16 0.18 -5.63
C GLU A 203 -18.76 1.59 -5.54
N ALA A 204 -19.02 2.21 -6.70
CA ALA A 204 -19.77 3.44 -6.78
C ALA A 204 -21.25 3.13 -6.99
N LEU A 205 -22.06 3.52 -6.02
CA LEU A 205 -23.51 3.45 -6.07
C LEU A 205 -24.03 4.39 -7.15
N HIS A 206 -25.12 3.98 -7.79
CA HIS A 206 -25.76 4.81 -8.80
C HIS A 206 -26.36 6.07 -8.13
N PRO A 207 -26.20 7.29 -8.69
CA PRO A 207 -26.72 8.51 -8.05
C PRO A 207 -28.23 8.53 -7.82
N PHE A 208 -28.96 7.71 -8.58
CA PHE A 208 -30.40 7.53 -8.48
C PHE A 208 -30.80 6.18 -7.86
N ALA A 209 -29.86 5.46 -7.24
CA ALA A 209 -30.21 4.30 -6.44
C ALA A 209 -31.00 4.77 -5.21
N GLU A 210 -32.07 4.05 -4.88
CA GLU A 210 -32.89 4.34 -3.69
C GLU A 210 -32.16 3.93 -2.40
N ASP A 211 -31.21 2.99 -2.50
CA ASP A 211 -30.48 2.41 -1.37
C ASP A 211 -28.98 2.21 -1.67
N ASP A 212 -28.26 1.70 -0.67
CA ASP A 212 -26.84 1.39 -0.73
C ASP A 212 -26.56 -0.09 -1.06
N THR A 213 -27.47 -0.74 -1.79
CA THR A 213 -27.39 -2.17 -2.07
C THR A 213 -26.20 -2.50 -2.98
N CYS A 214 -25.31 -3.36 -2.50
CA CYS A 214 -24.19 -3.93 -3.24
C CYS A 214 -24.39 -5.42 -3.51
N ARG A 215 -23.75 -5.94 -4.56
CA ARG A 215 -23.81 -7.36 -4.96
C ARG A 215 -22.46 -8.06 -5.10
N THR A 216 -21.37 -7.29 -5.17
CA THR A 216 -20.04 -7.86 -5.41
C THR A 216 -19.33 -8.19 -4.10
N SER A 217 -18.94 -9.46 -3.95
CA SER A 217 -18.16 -9.99 -2.82
C SER A 217 -16.66 -9.94 -3.14
N GLN A 218 -16.05 -8.78 -2.87
CA GLN A 218 -14.61 -8.57 -2.99
C GLN A 218 -14.10 -7.91 -1.71
N GLY A 219 -12.86 -8.22 -1.30
CA GLY A 219 -12.25 -7.73 -0.07
C GLY A 219 -11.43 -8.79 0.64
N SER A 220 -10.81 -8.40 1.75
CA SER A 220 -9.98 -9.29 2.56
C SER A 220 -10.84 -10.17 3.49
N PRO A 221 -10.73 -11.51 3.43
CA PRO A 221 -11.66 -12.43 4.11
C PRO A 221 -11.89 -12.15 5.60
N ALA A 222 -10.82 -11.87 6.37
CA ALA A 222 -10.91 -11.62 7.82
C ALA A 222 -11.66 -10.32 8.19
N PHE A 223 -11.85 -9.43 7.23
CA PHE A 223 -12.54 -8.14 7.41
C PHE A 223 -13.94 -8.14 6.79
N GLN A 224 -14.39 -9.27 6.24
CA GLN A 224 -15.71 -9.37 5.62
C GLN A 224 -16.80 -9.68 6.67
N PRO A 225 -18.01 -9.16 6.47
CA PRO A 225 -19.13 -9.37 7.37
C PRO A 225 -19.89 -10.68 7.12
N PRO A 226 -20.77 -11.10 8.04
CA PRO A 226 -21.52 -12.36 7.95
C PRO A 226 -22.38 -12.46 6.70
N GLU A 227 -22.99 -11.37 6.24
CA GLU A 227 -23.79 -11.36 5.01
C GLU A 227 -22.98 -11.77 3.76
N ILE A 228 -21.69 -11.42 3.69
CA ILE A 228 -20.81 -11.83 2.58
C ILE A 228 -20.32 -13.26 2.80
N ALA A 229 -19.96 -13.62 4.04
CA ALA A 229 -19.51 -14.97 4.38
C ALA A 229 -20.59 -16.04 4.14
N ASN A 230 -21.86 -15.69 4.39
CA ASN A 230 -23.03 -16.54 4.14
C ASN A 230 -23.47 -16.54 2.67
N GLY A 231 -22.82 -15.76 1.80
CA GLY A 231 -23.10 -15.73 0.37
C GLY A 231 -24.42 -15.05 0.00
N LEU A 232 -24.86 -14.03 0.74
CA LEU A 232 -26.05 -13.26 0.35
C LEU A 232 -25.78 -12.49 -0.95
N ASP A 233 -26.75 -12.54 -1.88
CA ASP A 233 -26.65 -11.89 -3.20
C ASP A 233 -26.69 -10.35 -3.13
N THR A 234 -27.33 -9.81 -2.09
CA THR A 234 -27.52 -8.37 -1.88
C THR A 234 -27.34 -8.01 -0.42
N PHE A 235 -26.65 -6.90 -0.16
CA PHE A 235 -26.38 -6.40 1.19
C PHE A 235 -26.15 -4.89 1.18
N SER A 236 -26.32 -4.24 2.33
CA SER A 236 -26.04 -2.81 2.52
C SER A 236 -24.53 -2.56 2.49
N GLY A 237 -24.05 -1.85 1.47
CA GLY A 237 -22.63 -1.57 1.28
C GLY A 237 -22.02 -0.73 2.41
N PHE A 238 -22.76 0.25 2.95
CA PHE A 238 -22.25 1.06 4.05
C PHE A 238 -22.03 0.25 5.32
N LYS A 239 -22.91 -0.73 5.59
CA LYS A 239 -22.77 -1.65 6.75
C LYS A 239 -21.61 -2.62 6.59
N VAL A 240 -21.19 -2.94 5.36
CA VAL A 240 -19.96 -3.71 5.08
C VAL A 240 -18.73 -2.92 5.54
N ASP A 241 -18.61 -1.65 5.12
CA ASP A 241 -17.48 -0.80 5.52
C ASP A 241 -17.42 -0.58 7.04
N ILE A 242 -18.59 -0.46 7.69
CA ILE A 242 -18.68 -0.32 9.16
C ILE A 242 -18.19 -1.58 9.86
N TRP A 243 -18.57 -2.76 9.39
CA TRP A 243 -18.05 -4.02 9.94
C TRP A 243 -16.52 -4.09 9.80
N SER A 244 -15.99 -3.82 8.60
CA SER A 244 -14.55 -3.84 8.34
C SER A 244 -13.80 -2.80 9.20
N ALA A 245 -14.40 -1.63 9.45
CA ALA A 245 -13.88 -0.64 10.39
C ALA A 245 -13.93 -1.13 11.85
N GLY A 246 -14.94 -1.92 12.23
CA GLY A 246 -15.04 -2.55 13.54
C GLY A 246 -13.97 -3.62 13.77
N VAL A 247 -13.74 -4.49 12.77
CA VAL A 247 -12.63 -5.46 12.78
C VAL A 247 -11.29 -4.74 12.86
N THR A 248 -11.13 -3.65 12.11
CA THR A 248 -9.93 -2.81 12.17
C THR A 248 -9.74 -2.20 13.57
N LEU A 249 -10.79 -1.64 14.18
CA LEU A 249 -10.73 -1.08 15.53
C LEU A 249 -10.37 -2.15 16.57
N TYR A 250 -10.97 -3.33 16.46
CA TYR A 250 -10.65 -4.49 17.29
C TYR A 250 -9.16 -4.82 17.17
N ASN A 251 -8.65 -4.93 15.95
CA ASN A 251 -7.26 -5.29 15.70
C ASN A 251 -6.27 -4.26 16.23
N ILE A 252 -6.47 -2.97 15.94
CA ILE A 252 -5.52 -1.93 16.36
C ILE A 252 -5.52 -1.67 17.87
N THR A 253 -6.54 -2.13 18.61
CA THR A 253 -6.63 -1.96 20.07
C THR A 253 -6.22 -3.20 20.85
N THR A 254 -6.40 -4.40 20.27
CA THR A 254 -6.12 -5.68 20.95
C THR A 254 -4.91 -6.43 20.40
N GLY A 255 -4.51 -6.16 19.16
CA GLY A 255 -3.51 -6.94 18.43
C GLY A 255 -4.02 -8.29 17.91
N LEU A 256 -5.31 -8.57 18.10
CA LEU A 256 -5.97 -9.83 17.74
C LEU A 256 -7.00 -9.60 16.62
N TYR A 257 -7.58 -10.68 16.12
CA TYR A 257 -8.74 -10.64 15.23
C TYR A 257 -9.98 -11.18 15.95
N PRO A 258 -11.18 -10.65 15.68
CA PRO A 258 -12.41 -11.18 16.28
C PRO A 258 -12.77 -12.57 15.74
N PHE A 259 -12.37 -12.87 14.49
CA PHE A 259 -12.61 -14.14 13.84
C PHE A 259 -11.32 -14.66 13.21
N GLU A 260 -11.02 -15.94 13.45
CA GLU A 260 -9.86 -16.63 12.87
C GLU A 260 -10.29 -18.00 12.35
N GLY A 261 -9.47 -18.59 11.48
CA GLY A 261 -9.68 -19.96 10.99
C GLY A 261 -8.47 -20.46 10.22
N ASP A 262 -8.18 -21.76 10.34
CA ASP A 262 -7.00 -22.39 9.70
C ASP A 262 -6.98 -22.23 8.17
N ASN A 263 -8.17 -22.05 7.58
CA ASN A 263 -8.34 -21.81 6.15
C ASN A 263 -9.55 -20.87 5.94
N ILE A 264 -9.67 -20.38 4.69
CA ILE A 264 -10.72 -19.41 4.31
C ILE A 264 -12.13 -19.96 4.59
N TYR A 265 -12.37 -21.25 4.40
CA TYR A 265 -13.69 -21.85 4.64
C TYR A 265 -14.05 -21.88 6.13
N LYS A 266 -13.12 -22.29 7.00
CA LYS A 266 -13.31 -22.24 8.45
C LYS A 266 -13.47 -20.81 8.96
N LEU A 267 -12.71 -19.87 8.39
CA LEU A 267 -12.84 -18.45 8.72
C LEU A 267 -14.24 -17.94 8.39
N PHE A 268 -14.75 -18.21 7.18
CA PHE A 268 -16.11 -17.82 6.81
C PHE A 268 -17.19 -18.55 7.62
N GLU A 269 -16.97 -19.81 8.00
CA GLU A 269 -17.86 -20.52 8.92
C GLU A 269 -17.94 -19.81 10.28
N ASN A 270 -16.80 -19.38 10.83
CA ASN A 270 -16.75 -18.69 12.12
C ASN A 270 -17.37 -17.28 12.03
N ILE A 271 -17.11 -16.55 10.94
CA ILE A 271 -17.77 -15.26 10.67
C ILE A 271 -19.28 -15.45 10.52
N GLY A 272 -19.72 -16.49 9.80
CA GLY A 272 -21.13 -16.81 9.57
C GLY A 272 -21.89 -17.24 10.83
N LYS A 273 -21.19 -17.79 11.84
CA LYS A 273 -21.72 -18.02 13.19
C LYS A 273 -21.86 -16.73 14.00
N GLY A 274 -20.92 -15.80 13.84
CA GLY A 274 -20.93 -14.50 14.51
C GLY A 274 -20.47 -14.53 15.97
N ASP A 275 -19.92 -15.65 16.43
CA ASP A 275 -19.40 -15.79 17.80
C ASP A 275 -17.96 -15.26 17.87
N TYR A 276 -17.75 -14.21 18.66
CA TYR A 276 -16.43 -13.66 18.95
C TYR A 276 -16.33 -13.23 20.42
N THR A 277 -15.11 -13.15 20.94
CA THR A 277 -14.82 -12.68 22.29
C THR A 277 -14.15 -11.31 22.23
N ILE A 278 -14.36 -10.46 23.24
CA ILE A 278 -13.65 -9.19 23.38
C ILE A 278 -12.80 -9.30 24.65
N PRO A 279 -11.48 -9.03 24.59
CA PRO A 279 -10.63 -9.03 25.77
C PRO A 279 -11.13 -8.08 26.85
N GLU A 280 -11.06 -8.50 28.12
CA GLU A 280 -11.55 -7.70 29.26
C GLU A 280 -10.82 -6.35 29.38
N ASP A 281 -9.56 -6.29 28.94
CA ASP A 281 -8.70 -5.10 28.94
C ASP A 281 -9.22 -3.94 28.06
N CYS A 282 -10.15 -4.21 27.12
CA CYS A 282 -10.73 -3.16 26.27
C CYS A 282 -11.54 -2.13 27.08
N GLY A 283 -12.06 -2.55 28.23
CA GLY A 283 -12.94 -1.76 29.07
C GLY A 283 -14.36 -1.59 28.49
N PRO A 284 -15.36 -1.29 29.33
CA PRO A 284 -16.77 -1.30 28.91
C PRO A 284 -17.10 -0.40 27.69
N PRO A 285 -16.58 0.85 27.59
CA PRO A 285 -16.95 1.72 26.47
C PRO A 285 -16.42 1.27 25.11
N LEU A 286 -15.25 0.66 25.03
CA LEU A 286 -14.74 0.15 23.75
C LEU A 286 -15.47 -1.13 23.35
N SER A 287 -15.69 -2.02 24.31
CA SER A 287 -16.41 -3.28 24.09
C SER A 287 -17.85 -3.04 23.60
N ASP A 288 -18.55 -2.04 24.14
CA ASP A 288 -19.90 -1.65 23.69
C ASP A 288 -19.90 -1.13 22.23
N LEU A 289 -18.93 -0.27 21.88
CA LEU A 289 -18.77 0.21 20.51
C LEU A 289 -18.49 -0.95 19.54
N LEU A 290 -17.56 -1.84 19.90
CA LEU A 290 -17.21 -3.01 19.09
C LEU A 290 -18.42 -3.94 18.90
N ARG A 291 -19.23 -4.15 19.94
CA ARG A 291 -20.50 -4.92 19.82
C ARG A 291 -21.45 -4.30 18.82
N GLY A 292 -21.68 -2.99 18.88
CA GLY A 292 -22.58 -2.33 17.92
C GLY A 292 -22.05 -2.29 16.49
N MET A 293 -20.73 -2.25 16.30
CA MET A 293 -20.12 -2.28 14.95
C MET A 293 -20.01 -3.69 14.36
N LEU A 294 -19.77 -4.69 15.19
CA LEU A 294 -19.67 -6.11 14.83
C LEU A 294 -21.00 -6.83 15.05
N GLU A 295 -22.12 -6.11 14.95
CA GLU A 295 -23.42 -6.74 15.08
C GLU A 295 -23.74 -7.62 13.87
N TYR A 296 -24.29 -8.80 14.16
CA TYR A 296 -24.58 -9.83 13.15
C TYR A 296 -25.60 -9.33 12.13
N ASP A 297 -26.71 -8.80 12.61
CA ASP A 297 -27.79 -8.26 11.79
C ASP A 297 -27.40 -6.85 11.29
N PRO A 298 -27.24 -6.64 9.96
CA PRO A 298 -26.90 -5.35 9.40
C PRO A 298 -27.90 -4.23 9.77
N ALA A 299 -29.17 -4.57 10.05
CA ALA A 299 -30.16 -3.59 10.47
C ALA A 299 -29.89 -3.03 11.87
N LYS A 300 -29.36 -3.87 12.79
CA LYS A 300 -29.00 -3.48 14.16
C LYS A 300 -27.59 -2.91 14.27
N ARG A 301 -26.72 -3.28 13.32
CA ARG A 301 -25.35 -2.75 13.23
C ARG A 301 -25.34 -1.23 13.18
N PHE A 302 -24.41 -0.61 13.88
CA PHE A 302 -24.35 0.85 13.96
C PHE A 302 -24.21 1.52 12.60
N SER A 303 -24.76 2.73 12.48
CA SER A 303 -24.45 3.69 11.44
C SER A 303 -23.26 4.57 11.86
N ILE A 304 -22.67 5.30 10.91
CA ILE A 304 -21.65 6.31 11.21
C ILE A 304 -22.14 7.31 12.27
N GLN A 305 -23.41 7.74 12.18
CA GLN A 305 -23.98 8.68 13.15
C GLN A 305 -24.02 8.10 14.57
N GLN A 306 -24.41 6.83 14.71
CA GLN A 306 -24.41 6.13 16.00
C GLN A 306 -23.00 5.99 16.55
N ILE A 307 -22.01 5.66 15.70
CA ILE A 307 -20.59 5.61 16.08
C ILE A 307 -20.11 6.97 16.58
N ARG A 308 -20.41 8.07 15.88
CA ARG A 308 -19.99 9.43 16.27
C ARG A 308 -20.63 9.88 17.59
N GLN A 309 -21.85 9.42 17.88
CA GLN A 309 -22.55 9.73 19.13
C GLN A 309 -22.08 8.88 20.31
N HIS A 310 -21.40 7.76 20.03
CA HIS A 310 -20.96 6.81 21.04
C HIS A 310 -19.98 7.43 22.06
N ASN A 311 -20.13 7.05 23.33
CA ASN A 311 -19.34 7.59 24.44
C ASN A 311 -17.83 7.42 24.23
N TRP A 312 -17.40 6.25 23.75
CA TRP A 312 -15.98 5.99 23.47
C TRP A 312 -15.42 6.91 22.37
N PHE A 313 -16.22 7.22 21.34
CA PHE A 313 -15.81 8.08 20.23
C PHE A 313 -15.72 9.55 20.65
N ARG A 314 -16.68 10.03 21.44
CA ARG A 314 -16.70 11.42 21.93
C ARG A 314 -15.72 11.71 23.05
N LYS A 315 -15.28 10.67 23.77
CA LYS A 315 -14.34 10.81 24.89
C LYS A 315 -12.97 11.27 24.38
N LYS A 316 -12.40 12.26 25.07
CA LYS A 316 -10.98 12.60 24.92
C LYS A 316 -10.16 11.63 25.77
N HIS A 317 -9.44 10.71 25.12
CA HIS A 317 -8.59 9.75 25.82
C HIS A 317 -7.27 10.40 26.22
N ALA A 318 -6.85 10.19 27.47
CA ALA A 318 -5.57 10.70 27.96
C ALA A 318 -4.41 9.86 27.40
N GLN A 319 -3.27 10.50 27.17
CA GLN A 319 -2.03 9.81 26.79
C GLN A 319 -1.43 9.14 28.04
N ALA A 320 -1.91 7.94 28.36
CA ALA A 320 -1.43 7.15 29.49
C ALA A 320 -0.20 6.28 29.14
N GLU A 321 -0.09 5.85 27.88
CA GLU A 321 1.00 5.03 27.35
C GLU A 321 1.81 5.82 26.30
N ALA A 322 3.04 5.39 26.04
CA ALA A 322 3.86 5.97 24.98
C ALA A 322 3.25 5.64 23.61
N LEU A 323 3.25 6.60 22.68
CA LEU A 323 2.80 6.37 21.31
C LEU A 323 3.70 5.37 20.60
N VAL A 324 3.12 4.54 19.74
CA VAL A 324 3.90 3.70 18.81
C VAL A 324 4.48 4.62 17.74
N PRO A 325 5.83 4.74 17.65
CA PRO A 325 6.47 5.57 16.66
C PRO A 325 6.37 4.94 15.28
N ILE A 326 6.49 5.76 14.24
CA ILE A 326 6.66 5.26 12.88
C ILE A 326 8.00 4.50 12.84
N PRO A 327 8.03 3.22 12.40
CA PRO A 327 9.27 2.46 12.35
C PRO A 327 10.26 3.06 11.35
N PRO A 328 11.56 2.75 11.43
CA PRO A 328 12.50 3.08 10.35
C PRO A 328 12.09 2.36 9.04
N SER A 329 12.50 2.91 7.90
CA SER A 329 12.24 2.27 6.60
C SER A 329 12.78 0.82 6.59
N PRO A 330 11.99 -0.18 6.15
CA PRO A 330 12.44 -1.57 6.12
C PRO A 330 13.61 -1.79 5.15
N GLU A 331 13.69 -1.01 4.07
CA GLU A 331 14.75 -1.13 3.07
C GLU A 331 16.02 -0.37 3.47
N THR A 332 15.89 0.91 3.87
CA THR A 332 17.04 1.79 4.11
C THR A 332 17.46 1.88 5.58
N LYS A 333 16.64 1.34 6.50
CA LYS A 333 16.76 1.50 7.96
C LYS A 333 16.79 2.97 8.41
N ASP A 334 16.36 3.87 7.55
CA ASP A 334 16.33 5.30 7.84
C ASP A 334 15.21 5.61 8.84
N ARG A 335 15.61 6.11 10.01
CA ARG A 335 14.72 6.50 11.11
C ARG A 335 13.91 7.75 10.81
N TRP A 336 14.43 8.63 9.96
CA TRP A 336 13.80 9.90 9.63
C TRP A 336 12.89 9.79 8.41
N ARG A 337 12.92 8.63 7.73
CA ARG A 337 12.26 8.40 6.43
C ARG A 337 12.51 9.58 5.49
N SER A 338 13.78 9.98 5.41
CA SER A 338 14.31 11.07 4.60
C SER A 338 13.93 10.87 3.14
N MET A 339 14.00 11.95 2.37
CA MET A 339 13.72 11.92 0.94
C MET A 339 14.65 10.92 0.24
N THR A 340 14.10 9.91 -0.43
CA THR A 340 14.94 8.90 -1.10
C THR A 340 15.53 9.42 -2.41
N ALA A 341 15.06 10.58 -2.87
CA ALA A 341 15.53 11.23 -4.09
C ALA A 341 16.94 11.85 -3.97
N VAL A 342 17.53 12.00 -2.78
CA VAL A 342 18.83 12.71 -2.62
C VAL A 342 19.97 12.10 -3.44
N PRO A 343 20.24 10.77 -3.39
CA PRO A 343 21.33 10.18 -4.19
C PRO A 343 21.07 10.29 -5.70
N TYR A 344 19.80 10.36 -6.10
CA TYR A 344 19.40 10.54 -7.51
C TYR A 344 19.57 11.99 -7.98
N LEU A 345 19.45 12.97 -7.07
CA LEU A 345 19.77 14.37 -7.36
C LEU A 345 21.29 14.58 -7.45
N GLU A 346 22.06 13.91 -6.59
CA GLU A 346 23.53 13.91 -6.66
C GLU A 346 24.02 13.29 -7.98
N ASP A 347 23.37 12.24 -8.48
CA ASP A 347 23.69 11.68 -9.80
C ASP A 347 23.33 12.64 -10.96
N LEU A 348 22.24 13.40 -10.84
CA LEU A 348 21.78 14.33 -11.88
C LEU A 348 22.54 15.67 -11.91
N HIS A 349 23.01 16.15 -10.75
CA HIS A 349 23.57 17.48 -10.58
C HIS A 349 24.92 17.52 -9.87
N GLY A 350 25.45 16.37 -9.45
CA GLY A 350 26.77 16.28 -8.84
C GLY A 350 27.85 16.63 -9.85
N TYR A 351 28.74 17.56 -9.47
CA TYR A 351 29.98 17.81 -10.20
C TYR A 351 30.86 16.57 -10.13
N ASN A 352 31.01 15.83 -11.23
CA ASN A 352 32.16 14.95 -11.43
C ASN A 352 33.21 15.78 -12.19
N GLU A 353 34.32 16.13 -11.53
CA GLU A 353 35.46 16.80 -12.19
C GLU A 353 36.27 15.84 -13.08
N GLU A 354 35.97 14.55 -13.09
CA GLU A 354 36.67 13.55 -13.91
C GLU A 354 35.67 12.62 -14.61
N GLU A 355 35.73 12.63 -15.95
CA GLU A 355 35.29 11.61 -16.93
C GLU A 355 33.79 11.25 -16.98
N ASP A 356 33.07 11.69 -18.03
CA ASP A 356 32.94 10.94 -19.29
C ASP A 356 31.81 11.50 -20.17
N ASP A 357 32.13 11.73 -21.44
CA ASP A 357 31.36 12.42 -22.48
C ASP A 357 30.23 11.56 -23.12
N ASP A 358 29.74 10.50 -22.45
CA ASP A 358 28.98 9.44 -23.14
C ASP A 358 27.81 8.77 -22.37
N LEU A 359 27.05 9.47 -21.53
CA LEU A 359 25.87 8.86 -20.87
C LEU A 359 24.65 9.78 -20.73
N TYR A 360 23.97 10.04 -21.84
CA TYR A 360 22.55 10.40 -21.83
C TYR A 360 21.73 9.12 -21.57
N ASP A 361 21.39 8.84 -20.32
CA ASP A 361 20.51 7.71 -19.96
C ASP A 361 19.07 8.02 -20.43
N VAL A 362 18.60 7.19 -21.36
CA VAL A 362 17.29 7.20 -22.07
C VAL A 362 16.16 7.91 -21.32
N GLU A 363 15.77 9.10 -21.80
CA GLU A 363 14.51 9.73 -21.42
C GLU A 363 13.36 8.75 -21.68
N ASP A 364 12.57 8.47 -20.65
CA ASP A 364 11.31 7.74 -20.83
C ASP A 364 10.28 8.74 -21.36
N ASP A 365 10.27 8.95 -22.69
CA ASP A 365 9.38 9.89 -23.35
C ASP A 365 7.91 9.62 -22.95
N ILE A 366 7.33 10.60 -22.24
CA ILE A 366 5.92 10.61 -21.93
C ILE A 366 5.19 11.07 -23.18
N ILE A 367 4.25 10.24 -23.65
CA ILE A 367 3.55 10.53 -24.90
C ILE A 367 2.35 11.47 -24.66
N TYR A 368 1.73 11.48 -23.47
CA TYR A 368 0.66 12.44 -23.11
C TYR A 368 0.28 12.42 -21.62
N THR A 369 -0.07 13.59 -21.08
CA THR A 369 -0.98 13.73 -19.91
C THR A 369 -2.41 13.79 -20.44
N GLN A 370 -3.33 13.05 -19.85
CA GLN A 370 -4.71 13.04 -20.32
C GLN A 370 -5.51 14.16 -19.63
N ASP A 371 -5.41 15.38 -20.18
CA ASP A 371 -6.29 16.51 -19.85
C ASP A 371 -7.70 16.25 -20.40
N PHE A 372 -8.52 15.56 -19.61
CA PHE A 372 -9.96 15.51 -19.89
C PHE A 372 -10.62 16.75 -19.30
N THR A 373 -10.55 17.84 -20.05
CA THR A 373 -11.50 18.92 -19.84
C THR A 373 -12.91 18.33 -19.92
N VAL A 374 -13.67 18.48 -18.84
CA VAL A 374 -15.13 18.34 -18.87
C VAL A 374 -15.61 19.18 -20.06
N PRO A 375 -16.55 18.71 -20.91
CA PRO A 375 -17.12 19.56 -21.95
C PRO A 375 -17.85 20.72 -21.26
N GLY A 376 -17.12 21.83 -21.06
CA GLY A 376 -17.66 23.09 -20.64
C GLY A 376 -18.67 23.50 -21.70
N ARG A 377 -19.91 23.76 -21.26
CA ARG A 377 -20.97 24.36 -22.06
C ARG A 377 -20.40 25.48 -22.92
N ARG A 378 -20.22 25.22 -24.22
CA ARG A 378 -19.99 26.29 -25.20
C ARG A 378 -21.25 27.15 -25.23
N GLY A 379 -21.06 28.44 -25.02
CA GLY A 379 -22.10 29.44 -24.97
C GLY A 379 -22.96 29.44 -26.23
N ARG A 380 -24.26 29.64 -26.04
CA ARG A 380 -25.12 30.22 -27.07
C ARG A 380 -25.08 31.72 -26.89
N CYS A 381 -24.16 32.37 -27.60
CA CYS A 381 -24.44 33.68 -28.15
C CYS A 381 -25.04 33.45 -29.53
N TRP A 382 -26.31 33.75 -29.70
CA TRP A 382 -26.89 34.09 -31.00
C TRP A 382 -27.79 35.29 -30.76
N GLY A 383 -27.33 36.45 -31.22
CA GLY A 383 -28.19 37.58 -31.52
C GLY A 383 -28.89 37.33 -32.85
N GLY A 384 -30.11 37.84 -32.93
CA GLY A 384 -31.07 37.75 -34.02
C GLY A 384 -32.41 38.19 -33.50
#